data_AF-A0A831RQV3-F1
#
_entry.id   AF-A0A831RQV3-F1
#
_cell.length_a   1.000
_cell.length_b   1.000
_cell.length_c   1.000
_cell.angle_alpha   90.00
_cell.angle_beta   90.00
_cell.angle_gamma   90.00
#
_symmetry.space_group_name_H-M   'P 1'
#
loop_
_entity.id
_entity.type
_entity.pdbx_description
1 polymer ?
#
loop_
_entity_poly.entity_id
_entity_poly.type
_entity_poly.pdbx_seq_one_letter_code
_entity_poly.pdbx_strand_id
1 'polypeptide(L)' 'MWQQLLELGVRPRAVDIDRDPELQARFGSLIPVLMRGDRELCRYFLDPSVLDG' A
#
# COMPACT_ATOMS: atom_id res chain seq x y z
N MET A 1 8.88 3.61 3.92
CA MET A 1 7.64 2.81 3.74
C MET A 1 7.86 1.35 3.32
N TRP A 2 8.64 1.02 2.27
CA TRP A 2 8.92 -0.40 1.95
C TRP A 2 9.77 -1.11 3.01
N GLN A 3 10.75 -0.40 3.56
CA GLN A 3 11.65 -0.93 4.60
C GLN A 3 10.94 -1.19 5.93
N GLN A 4 10.05 -0.28 6.35
CA GLN A 4 9.22 -0.45 7.56
C GLN A 4 8.34 -1.71 7.51
N LEU A 5 7.79 -2.08 6.36
CA LEU A 5 6.99 -3.30 6.24
C LEU A 5 7.84 -4.56 6.47
N LEU A 6 9.07 -4.58 5.97
CA LEU A 6 9.99 -5.69 6.18
C LEU A 6 10.40 -5.82 7.65
N GLU A 7 10.61 -4.70 8.35
CA GLU A 7 10.92 -4.65 9.79
C GLU A 7 9.76 -5.17 10.65
N LEU A 8 8.51 -4.98 10.20
CA LEU A 8 7.32 -5.51 10.84
C LEU A 8 7.03 -6.97 10.43
N GLY A 9 7.91 -7.62 9.66
CA GLY A 9 7.72 -8.99 9.17
C GLY A 9 6.66 -9.12 8.06
N VAL A 10 6.11 -8.02 7.56
CA VAL A 10 5.13 -7.99 6.48
C VAL A 10 5.85 -8.08 5.13
N ARG A 11 5.30 -8.88 4.21
CA ARG A 11 5.80 -9.02 2.84
C ARG A 11 4.76 -8.47 1.86
N PRO A 12 4.77 -7.16 1.57
CA PRO A 12 3.85 -6.59 0.60
C PRO A 12 4.21 -7.04 -0.82
N ARG A 13 3.20 -7.17 -1.68
CA ARG A 13 3.42 -7.28 -3.13
C ARG A 13 3.40 -5.88 -3.73
N ALA A 14 4.48 -5.51 -4.44
CA ALA A 14 4.49 -4.28 -5.21
C ALA A 14 3.60 -4.42 -6.45
N VAL A 15 2.77 -3.40 -6.69
CA VAL A 15 1.92 -3.27 -7.88
C VAL A 15 2.26 -1.93 -8.54
N ASP A 16 2.59 -1.99 -9.82
CA ASP A 16 2.85 -0.80 -10.65
C ASP A 16 1.51 -0.32 -11.21
N ILE A 17 1.02 0.81 -10.72
CA ILE A 17 -0.29 1.35 -11.09
C ILE A 17 -0.29 2.00 -12.48
N ASP A 18 0.86 2.44 -12.99
CA ASP A 18 0.95 3.03 -14.34
C ASP A 18 0.63 2.01 -15.44
N ARG A 19 0.67 0.72 -15.11
CA ARG A 19 0.33 -0.39 -16.02
C ARG A 19 -1.14 -0.79 -15.97
N ASP A 20 -1.92 -0.27 -15.03
CA ASP A 20 -3.32 -0.63 -14.83
C ASP A 20 -4.18 0.66 -14.81
N PRO A 21 -4.94 0.95 -15.88
CA PRO A 21 -5.62 2.23 -16.03
C PRO A 21 -6.69 2.46 -14.94
N GLU A 22 -7.28 1.40 -14.38
CA GLU A 22 -8.22 1.52 -13.27
C GLU A 22 -7.49 1.93 -11.98
N LEU A 23 -6.33 1.32 -11.71
CA LEU A 23 -5.50 1.71 -10.57
C LEU A 23 -4.90 3.11 -10.74
N GLN A 24 -4.45 3.48 -11.94
CA GLN A 24 -3.97 4.83 -12.25
C GLN A 24 -5.06 5.88 -12.04
N ALA A 25 -6.30 5.61 -12.46
CA ALA A 25 -7.43 6.51 -12.26
C ALA A 25 -7.83 6.60 -10.77
N ARG A 26 -7.75 5.49 -10.03
CA ARG A 26 -8.12 5.42 -8.60
C ARG A 26 -7.08 6.08 -7.69
N PHE A 27 -5.79 5.89 -7.97
CA PHE A 27 -4.71 6.30 -7.09
C PHE A 27 -3.85 7.44 -7.66
N GLY A 28 -3.56 7.47 -8.96
CA GLY A 28 -2.73 8.51 -9.58
C GLY A 28 -1.45 8.79 -8.79
N SER A 29 -1.22 10.05 -8.39
CA SER A 29 -0.06 10.44 -7.58
C SER A 29 -0.19 10.18 -6.08
N LEU A 30 -1.24 9.48 -5.64
CA LEU A 30 -1.51 9.19 -4.23
C LEU A 30 -0.66 8.01 -3.68
N ILE A 31 0.42 7.68 -4.38
CA ILE A 31 1.36 6.61 -4.05
C ILE A 31 2.49 7.10 -3.11
N PRO A 32 3.03 6.24 -2.23
CA PRO A 32 2.70 4.82 -2.07
C PRO A 32 1.45 4.59 -1.20
N VAL A 33 0.62 3.62 -1.61
CA VAL A 33 -0.59 3.17 -0.91
C VAL A 33 -0.42 1.71 -0.50
N LEU A 34 -0.85 1.37 0.70
CA LEU A 34 -0.96 -0.02 1.15
C LEU A 34 -2.43 -0.43 1.20
N MET A 35 -2.75 -1.52 0.50
CA MET A 35 -4.08 -2.11 0.44
C MET A 35 -4.07 -3.53 1.04
N ARG A 36 -5.15 -3.92 1.70
CA ARG A 36 -5.46 -5.32 2.07
C ARG A 36 -6.79 -5.69 1.40
N GLY A 37 -6.72 -6.41 0.28
CA GLY A 37 -7.89 -6.61 -0.58
C GLY A 37 -8.39 -5.28 -1.13
N ASP A 38 -9.68 -4.98 -0.97
CA ASP A 38 -10.27 -3.70 -1.38
C ASP A 38 -10.14 -2.58 -0.32
N ARG A 39 -9.62 -2.90 0.87
CA ARG A 39 -9.46 -1.93 1.95
C ARG A 39 -8.13 -1.21 1.85
N GLU A 40 -8.18 0.11 1.82
CA GLU A 40 -7.00 0.96 2.01
C GLU A 40 -6.59 0.94 3.49
N LEU A 41 -5.34 0.56 3.74
CA LEU A 41 -4.76 0.58 5.09
C LEU A 41 -4.10 1.93 5.38
N CYS A 42 -3.38 2.49 4.41
CA CYS A 42 -2.74 3.78 4.56
C CYS A 42 -2.23 4.39 3.24
N ARG A 43 -2.01 5.71 3.28
CA ARG A 43 -1.31 6.50 2.25
C ARG A 43 -0.14 7.24 2.89
N TYR A 44 1.05 7.18 2.29
CA TYR A 44 2.28 7.89 2.71
C TYR A 44 2.86 7.53 4.09
N PHE A 45 2.03 7.22 5.09
CA PHE A 45 2.42 6.86 6.44
C PHE A 45 1.65 5.62 6.90
N LEU A 46 2.37 4.57 7.31
CA LEU A 46 1.79 3.36 7.85
C LEU A 46 1.72 3.47 9.37
N ASP A 47 0.51 3.42 9.91
CA ASP A 47 0.28 3.17 11.33
C ASP A 47 0.40 1.66 11.59
N PRO A 48 1.36 1.19 12.43
CA PRO A 48 1.60 -0.24 12.61
C PRO A 48 0.43 -0.97 13.29
N SER A 49 -0.45 -0.26 14.02
CA SER A 49 -1.60 -0.89 14.67
C SER A 49 -2.65 -1.39 13.67
N VAL A 50 -2.64 -0.91 12.42
CA VAL A 50 -3.58 -1.39 11.38
C VAL A 50 -3.21 -2.75 10.78
N LEU A 51 -2.04 -3.29 11.14
CA LEU A 51 -1.56 -4.58 10.67
C LEU A 51 -1.98 -5.75 11.59
N ASP A 52 -2.31 -5.48 12.84
CA ASP A 52 -2.79 -6.45 13.82
C ASP A 52 -4.30 -6.68 13.59
N GLY A 53 -4.65 -7.79 12.95
CA GLY A 53 -6.03 -8.14 12.60
C GLY A 53 -6.13 -9.31 11.66
#